data_AF-A0A6P8HTR7-F1
#
_entry.id   AF-A0A6P8HTR7-F1
#
_cell.length_a   1.000
_cell.length_b   1.000
_cell.length_c   1.000
_cell.angle_alpha   90.00
_cell.angle_beta   90.00
_cell.angle_gamma   90.00
#
_symmetry.space_group_name_H-M   'P 1'
#
loop_
_entity.id
_entity.type
_entity.pdbx_description
1 polymer ?
#
loop_
_entity_poly.entity_id
_entity_poly.type
_entity_poly.pdbx_seq_one_letter_code
_entity_poly.pdbx_strand_id
1 'polypeptide(L)'
;MGGNTSKKAGNNTKNAVKTKPAERLHNLDGVRQVLLVHHSKTKAQKDAVLHFRDCLIQAAPGSIKVVKTVNVADQTYELQDVSWLDALNNVILIRLNPEDISSLANVVRQKGYLDDNNYLHGRVIAVAFGKSLPTGWPPNGAKRENLDLKDFCLGLENEEDEFEDSKLSSLVSAIMASQ
;
A
#
# COMPACT_ATOMS: atom_id res chain seq x y z
N MET A 1 -41.84 67.50 14.07
CA MET A 1 -42.71 66.30 14.05
C MET A 1 -41.86 65.10 13.69
N GLY A 2 -41.84 64.07 14.55
CA GLY A 2 -41.43 62.67 14.26
C GLY A 2 -39.93 62.43 13.95
N GLY A 3 -39.20 61.48 14.53
CA GLY A 3 -39.50 60.40 15.47
C GLY A 3 -38.26 59.48 15.61
N ASN A 4 -38.06 58.97 16.82
CA ASN A 4 -37.32 57.78 17.27
C ASN A 4 -37.15 56.64 16.22
N THR A 5 -36.20 55.69 16.22
CA THR A 5 -35.23 55.16 17.20
C THR A 5 -34.29 54.12 16.52
N SER A 6 -33.05 54.07 17.00
CA SER A 6 -32.15 52.92 17.28
C SER A 6 -32.30 51.56 16.57
N LYS A 7 -31.16 50.99 16.13
CA LYS A 7 -30.79 49.58 16.41
C LYS A 7 -29.29 49.29 16.23
N LYS A 8 -28.72 48.70 17.29
CA LYS A 8 -27.39 48.07 17.39
C LYS A 8 -27.22 46.98 16.33
N ALA A 9 -26.02 46.89 15.76
CA ALA A 9 -25.48 45.64 15.22
C ALA A 9 -24.11 45.40 15.88
N GLY A 10 -24.07 44.47 16.83
CA GLY A 10 -22.84 43.81 17.22
C GLY A 10 -22.52 42.71 16.23
N ASN A 11 -21.23 42.42 16.02
CA ASN A 11 -20.82 41.11 15.56
C ASN A 11 -19.39 40.79 16.01
N ASN A 12 -19.34 40.04 17.10
CA ASN A 12 -18.48 38.88 17.36
C ASN A 12 -17.20 38.74 16.53
N THR A 13 -16.08 39.02 17.17
CA THR A 13 -14.76 38.45 16.90
C THR A 13 -14.83 36.93 17.04
N LYS A 14 -15.04 36.23 15.92
CA LYS A 14 -14.80 34.78 15.86
C LYS A 14 -13.31 34.54 15.75
N ASN A 15 -12.75 33.90 16.79
CA ASN A 15 -11.43 33.31 16.80
C ASN A 15 -11.21 32.48 15.53
N ALA A 16 -10.36 32.98 14.62
CA ALA A 16 -9.84 32.20 13.53
C ALA A 16 -8.91 31.14 14.13
N VAL A 17 -9.44 29.94 14.33
CA VAL A 17 -8.61 28.75 14.54
C VAL A 17 -7.69 28.66 13.33
N LYS A 18 -6.38 28.85 13.57
CA LYS A 18 -5.33 28.52 12.61
C LYS A 18 -5.34 27.00 12.43
N THR A 19 -6.27 26.48 11.64
CA THR A 19 -6.10 25.17 11.03
C THR A 19 -4.88 25.28 10.14
N LYS A 20 -3.80 24.59 10.53
CA LYS A 20 -2.66 24.33 9.66
C LYS A 20 -3.22 23.87 8.30
N PRO A 21 -2.69 24.33 7.16
CA PRO A 21 -3.11 23.79 5.88
C PRO A 21 -2.87 22.29 5.95
N ALA A 22 -3.95 21.51 5.87
CA ALA A 22 -3.83 20.10 5.58
C ALA A 22 -2.99 20.03 4.30
N GLU A 23 -1.88 19.30 4.35
CA GLU A 23 -0.98 19.06 3.24
C GLU A 23 -1.75 18.37 2.11
N ARG A 24 -2.50 19.15 1.33
CA ARG A 24 -3.05 18.76 0.03
C ARG A 24 -1.94 18.89 -1.00
N LEU A 25 -0.86 18.14 -0.81
CA LEU A 25 0.01 17.72 -1.89
C LEU A 25 -0.35 16.27 -2.17
N HIS A 26 -1.58 16.05 -2.63
CA HIS A 26 -1.93 14.78 -3.22
C HIS A 26 -1.20 14.72 -4.56
N ASN A 27 -0.21 13.83 -4.66
CA ASN A 27 0.53 13.46 -5.87
C ASN A 27 -0.41 13.38 -7.09
N LEU A 28 -0.42 14.42 -7.91
CA LEU A 28 -1.18 14.52 -9.18
C LEU A 28 -0.33 14.09 -10.39
N ASP A 29 0.90 13.68 -10.15
CA ASP A 29 1.94 13.34 -11.12
C ASP A 29 1.78 11.92 -11.71
N GLY A 30 0.77 11.17 -11.30
CA GLY A 30 0.49 9.81 -11.79
C GLY A 30 1.47 8.75 -11.30
N VAL A 31 2.42 9.13 -10.43
CA VAL A 31 3.44 8.23 -9.87
C VAL A 31 2.85 7.42 -8.72
N ARG A 32 2.88 6.09 -8.84
CA ARG A 32 2.43 5.18 -7.79
C ARG A 32 3.46 5.09 -6.67
N GLN A 33 3.02 5.36 -5.44
CA GLN A 33 3.82 5.19 -4.24
C GLN A 33 3.60 3.77 -3.70
N VAL A 34 4.65 2.96 -3.69
CA VAL A 34 4.60 1.58 -3.24
C VAL A 34 5.27 1.44 -1.88
N LEU A 35 4.55 0.87 -0.92
CA LEU A 35 5.15 0.36 0.31
C LEU A 35 5.32 -1.15 0.17
N LEU A 36 6.57 -1.60 0.18
CA LEU A 36 6.92 -3.01 0.06
C LEU A 36 6.97 -3.65 1.44
N VAL A 37 6.04 -4.56 1.73
CA VAL A 37 5.95 -5.32 2.97
C VAL A 37 6.54 -6.70 2.74
N HIS A 38 7.40 -7.15 3.64
CA HIS A 38 7.97 -8.49 3.61
C HIS A 38 8.23 -9.01 5.02
N HIS A 39 8.46 -10.31 5.14
CA HIS A 39 8.93 -10.94 6.36
C HIS A 39 10.23 -11.68 6.05
N SER A 40 11.36 -11.07 6.39
CA SER A 40 12.70 -11.63 6.14
C SER A 40 13.49 -11.74 7.44
N LYS A 41 13.99 -12.95 7.72
CA LYS A 41 14.78 -13.27 8.93
C LYS A 41 16.28 -13.31 8.63
N THR A 42 16.66 -13.80 7.45
CA THR A 42 18.06 -13.97 7.05
C THR A 42 18.54 -12.80 6.20
N LYS A 43 19.87 -12.61 6.11
CA LYS A 43 20.47 -11.61 5.23
C LYS A 43 20.09 -11.86 3.76
N ALA A 44 20.19 -13.11 3.29
CA ALA A 44 19.82 -13.49 1.92
C ALA A 44 18.36 -13.11 1.58
N GLN A 45 17.42 -13.38 2.48
CA GLN A 45 16.02 -12.99 2.28
C GLN A 45 15.80 -11.48 2.25
N LYS A 46 16.68 -10.68 2.87
CA LYS A 46 16.62 -9.22 2.82
C LYS A 46 17.25 -8.72 1.52
N ASP A 47 18.37 -9.29 1.10
CA ASP A 47 19.06 -8.98 -0.15
C ASP A 47 18.15 -9.28 -1.36
N ALA A 48 17.43 -10.40 -1.36
CA ALA A 48 16.45 -10.74 -2.39
C ALA A 48 15.29 -9.72 -2.49
N VAL A 49 14.83 -9.17 -1.36
CA VAL A 49 13.79 -8.12 -1.35
C VAL A 49 14.33 -6.82 -1.95
N LEU A 50 15.59 -6.48 -1.67
CA LEU A 50 16.24 -5.31 -2.27
C LEU A 50 16.44 -5.49 -3.76
N HIS A 51 16.86 -6.68 -4.21
CA HIS A 51 16.99 -7.00 -5.63
C HIS A 51 15.63 -6.86 -6.35
N PHE A 52 14.58 -7.48 -5.82
CA PHE A 52 13.23 -7.35 -6.36
C PHE A 52 12.74 -5.90 -6.42
N ARG A 53 12.98 -5.11 -5.36
CA ARG A 53 12.66 -3.68 -5.32
C ARG A 53 13.34 -2.95 -6.49
N ASP A 54 14.62 -3.20 -6.70
CA ASP A 54 15.41 -2.52 -7.72
C ASP A 54 14.92 -2.90 -9.12
N CYS A 55 14.63 -4.18 -9.37
CA CYS A 55 14.00 -4.64 -10.61
C CYS A 55 12.64 -3.97 -10.85
N LEU A 56 11.78 -3.89 -9.83
CA LEU A 56 10.47 -3.24 -9.94
C LEU A 56 10.59 -1.76 -10.34
N ILE A 57 11.54 -1.03 -9.76
CA ILE A 57 11.79 0.37 -10.09
C ILE A 57 12.33 0.50 -11.52
N GLN A 58 13.23 -0.39 -11.93
CA GLN A 58 13.80 -0.39 -13.29
C GLN A 58 12.76 -0.73 -14.36
N ALA A 59 11.79 -1.60 -14.06
CA ALA A 59 10.71 -1.94 -14.98
C ALA A 59 9.67 -0.82 -15.16
N ALA A 60 9.63 0.15 -14.26
CA ALA A 60 8.69 1.27 -14.31
C ALA A 60 9.34 2.64 -13.99
N PRO A 61 10.37 3.06 -14.75
CA PRO A 61 11.13 4.26 -14.42
C PRO A 61 10.22 5.50 -14.36
N GLY A 62 10.24 6.19 -13.22
CA GLY A 62 9.43 7.39 -12.99
C GLY A 62 7.93 7.15 -12.81
N SER A 63 7.43 5.93 -13.01
CA SER A 63 6.00 5.59 -12.85
C SER A 63 5.71 4.95 -11.49
N ILE A 64 6.67 4.22 -10.93
CA ILE A 64 6.60 3.64 -9.59
C ILE A 64 7.72 4.19 -8.73
N LYS A 65 7.38 4.54 -7.48
CA LYS A 65 8.32 4.90 -6.43
C LYS A 65 8.09 4.01 -5.22
N VAL A 66 9.04 3.16 -4.88
CA VAL A 66 9.00 2.41 -3.62
C VAL A 66 9.40 3.35 -2.48
N VAL A 67 8.42 3.81 -1.70
CA VAL A 67 8.63 4.79 -0.63
C VAL A 67 9.25 4.18 0.62
N LYS A 68 8.94 2.91 0.92
CA LYS A 68 9.44 2.24 2.11
C LYS A 68 9.54 0.72 1.96
N THR A 69 10.71 0.26 2.38
CA THR A 69 11.13 -1.05 2.87
C THR A 69 10.54 -1.52 4.20
N VAL A 70 9.45 -2.30 4.32
CA VAL A 70 8.94 -2.71 5.66
C VAL A 70 9.11 -4.21 5.91
N ASN A 71 10.02 -4.54 6.83
CA ASN A 71 10.20 -5.89 7.34
C ASN A 71 9.35 -6.10 8.60
N VAL A 72 8.29 -6.89 8.50
CA VAL A 72 7.39 -7.17 9.65
C VAL A 72 7.98 -8.15 10.66
N ALA A 73 9.13 -8.75 10.36
CA ALA A 73 9.90 -9.52 11.33
C ALA A 73 10.64 -8.63 12.35
N ASP A 74 10.83 -7.34 12.05
CA ASP A 74 11.52 -6.41 12.95
C ASP A 74 10.56 -5.96 14.06
N GLN A 75 10.96 -6.02 15.32
CA GLN A 75 10.06 -5.72 16.46
C GLN A 75 9.52 -4.27 16.49
N THR A 76 10.16 -3.36 15.76
CA THR A 76 9.87 -1.92 15.75
C THR A 76 9.38 -1.43 14.39
N TYR A 77 8.78 -2.31 13.58
CA TYR A 77 8.31 -1.91 12.26
C TYR A 77 7.19 -0.86 12.35
N GLU A 78 7.29 0.15 11.50
CA GLU A 78 6.23 1.14 11.29
C GLU A 78 5.63 0.92 9.90
N LEU A 79 4.43 0.32 9.90
CA LEU A 79 3.62 0.12 8.72
C LEU A 79 2.42 1.07 8.74
N GLN A 80 2.13 1.67 7.58
CA GLN A 80 0.97 2.51 7.37
C GLN A 80 -0.33 1.71 7.59
N ASP A 81 -1.41 2.39 7.93
CA ASP A 81 -2.74 1.76 8.00
C ASP A 81 -3.55 2.03 6.73
N VAL A 82 -4.80 1.56 6.70
CA VAL A 82 -5.71 1.74 5.56
C VAL A 82 -5.90 3.21 5.16
N SER A 83 -5.80 4.17 6.09
CA SER A 83 -5.98 5.59 5.75
C SER A 83 -4.92 6.12 4.79
N TRP A 84 -3.72 5.52 4.81
CA TRP A 84 -2.68 5.80 3.83
C TRP A 84 -3.04 5.23 2.46
N LEU A 85 -3.67 4.06 2.40
CA LEU A 85 -4.12 3.46 1.15
C LEU A 85 -5.26 4.24 0.49
N ASP A 86 -6.13 4.88 1.28
CA ASP A 86 -7.21 5.72 0.79
C ASP A 86 -6.70 6.96 0.05
N ALA A 87 -5.52 7.46 0.42
CA ALA A 87 -4.88 8.57 -0.29
C ALA A 87 -4.44 8.16 -1.71
N LEU A 88 -4.54 9.11 -2.65
CA LEU A 88 -4.27 8.86 -4.07
C LEU A 88 -2.89 8.25 -4.33
N ASN A 89 -2.83 7.32 -5.28
CA ASN A 89 -1.63 6.69 -5.83
C ASN A 89 -0.85 5.75 -4.89
N ASN A 90 -1.36 5.47 -3.69
CA ASN A 90 -0.69 4.61 -2.72
C ASN A 90 -1.06 3.12 -2.92
N VAL A 91 -0.06 2.25 -2.86
CA VAL A 91 -0.19 0.81 -3.05
C VAL A 91 0.64 0.08 -1.99
N ILE A 92 0.07 -0.96 -1.39
CA ILE A 92 0.82 -1.91 -0.56
C ILE A 92 1.16 -3.10 -1.44
N LEU A 93 2.45 -3.42 -1.54
CA LEU A 93 2.93 -4.63 -2.20
C LEU A 93 3.46 -5.58 -1.13
N ILE A 94 2.84 -6.75 -0.97
CA ILE A 94 3.20 -7.74 0.05
C ILE A 94 3.96 -8.89 -0.59
N ARG A 95 5.24 -9.05 -0.27
CA ARG A 95 5.97 -10.28 -0.58
C ARG A 95 5.49 -11.40 0.32
N LEU A 96 4.98 -12.46 -0.29
CA LEU A 96 4.54 -13.68 0.36
C LEU A 96 5.67 -14.69 0.41
N ASN A 97 5.90 -15.22 1.61
CA ASN A 97 6.72 -16.39 1.86
C ASN A 97 5.83 -17.45 2.52
N PRO A 98 5.86 -18.72 2.08
CA PRO A 98 5.01 -19.78 2.66
C PRO A 98 5.09 -19.90 4.18
N GLU A 99 6.29 -19.75 4.74
CA GLU A 99 6.54 -19.88 6.18
C GLU A 99 5.97 -18.74 7.02
N ASP A 100 5.70 -17.58 6.40
CA ASP A 100 5.39 -16.33 7.11
C ASP A 100 3.98 -15.81 6.79
N ILE A 101 3.15 -16.58 6.08
CA ILE A 101 1.77 -16.22 5.70
C ILE A 101 0.94 -15.84 6.92
N SER A 102 1.05 -16.57 8.03
CA SER A 102 0.30 -16.27 9.26
C SER A 102 0.67 -14.90 9.84
N SER A 103 1.96 -14.54 9.84
CA SER A 103 2.43 -13.23 10.30
C SER A 103 1.92 -12.11 9.40
N LEU A 104 2.02 -12.27 8.09
CA LEU A 104 1.53 -11.29 7.11
C LEU A 104 0.01 -11.14 7.17
N ALA A 105 -0.73 -12.23 7.35
CA ALA A 105 -2.18 -12.21 7.53
C ALA A 105 -2.61 -11.43 8.79
N ASN A 106 -1.84 -11.56 9.89
CA ASN A 106 -2.10 -10.78 11.09
C ASN A 106 -1.86 -9.28 10.86
N VAL A 107 -0.79 -8.93 10.15
CA VAL A 107 -0.47 -7.55 9.78
C VAL A 107 -1.61 -6.92 8.96
N VAL A 108 -2.11 -7.64 7.95
CA VAL A 108 -3.23 -7.18 7.09
C VAL A 108 -4.46 -6.85 7.94
N ARG A 109 -4.81 -7.71 8.91
CA ARG A 109 -5.94 -7.47 9.82
C ARG A 109 -5.68 -6.30 10.76
N GLN A 110 -4.50 -6.25 11.39
CA GLN A 110 -4.14 -5.21 12.35
C GLN A 110 -4.10 -3.80 11.73
N LYS A 111 -3.80 -3.70 10.44
CA LYS A 111 -3.74 -2.42 9.71
C LYS A 111 -5.04 -2.03 9.01
N GLY A 112 -6.10 -2.82 9.18
CA GLY A 112 -7.41 -2.53 8.61
C GLY A 112 -7.44 -2.67 7.09
N TYR A 113 -6.51 -3.44 6.51
CA TYR A 113 -6.52 -3.71 5.06
C TYR A 113 -7.62 -4.68 4.65
N LEU A 114 -8.25 -5.35 5.63
CA LEU A 114 -9.49 -6.08 5.47
C LEU A 114 -10.61 -5.23 6.07
N ASP A 115 -11.68 -5.03 5.30
CA ASP A 115 -12.89 -4.37 5.78
C ASP A 115 -13.71 -5.28 6.71
N ASP A 116 -14.82 -4.74 7.25
CA ASP A 116 -15.72 -5.47 8.13
C ASP A 116 -16.38 -6.70 7.48
N ASN A 117 -16.41 -6.75 6.15
CA ASN A 117 -16.94 -7.86 5.36
C ASN A 117 -15.85 -8.87 4.93
N ASN A 118 -14.62 -8.68 5.43
CA ASN A 118 -13.41 -9.42 5.07
C ASN A 118 -12.97 -9.25 3.61
N TYR A 119 -13.29 -8.12 2.97
CA TYR A 119 -12.73 -7.78 1.68
C TYR A 119 -11.36 -7.13 1.82
N LEU A 120 -10.37 -7.68 1.12
CA LEU A 120 -9.02 -7.14 1.05
C LEU A 120 -9.02 -5.91 0.15
N HIS A 121 -8.50 -4.81 0.69
CA HIS A 121 -8.43 -3.52 0.01
C HIS A 121 -7.80 -3.67 -1.40
N GLY A 122 -8.42 -3.06 -2.41
CA GLY A 122 -8.03 -3.22 -3.82
C GLY A 122 -6.56 -2.89 -4.09
N ARG A 123 -6.03 -1.86 -3.43
CA ARG A 123 -4.63 -1.43 -3.54
C ARG A 123 -3.61 -2.24 -2.74
N VAL A 124 -4.02 -3.39 -2.18
CA VAL A 124 -3.09 -4.36 -1.56
C VAL A 124 -2.83 -5.47 -2.56
N ILE A 125 -1.63 -5.52 -3.11
CA ILE A 125 -1.22 -6.55 -4.09
C ILE A 125 -0.25 -7.49 -3.39
N ALA A 126 -0.46 -8.80 -3.48
CA ALA A 126 0.52 -9.75 -2.99
C ALA A 126 1.37 -10.29 -4.14
N VAL A 127 2.63 -10.61 -3.85
CA VAL A 127 3.57 -11.20 -4.80
C VAL A 127 4.28 -12.38 -4.14
N ALA A 128 4.29 -13.51 -4.82
CA ALA A 128 4.97 -14.71 -4.40
C ALA A 128 6.08 -15.05 -5.40
N PHE A 129 7.17 -15.57 -4.84
CA PHE A 129 8.25 -16.20 -5.58
C PHE A 129 7.93 -17.69 -5.66
N GLY A 130 7.93 -18.25 -6.87
CA GLY A 130 7.48 -19.60 -7.17
C GLY A 130 6.32 -19.68 -8.16
N LYS A 131 5.87 -20.90 -8.43
CA LYS A 131 4.87 -21.21 -9.48
C LYS A 131 3.43 -20.95 -9.05
N SER A 132 3.18 -20.79 -7.76
CA SER A 132 1.85 -20.62 -7.19
C SER A 132 1.88 -19.77 -5.93
N LEU A 133 0.76 -19.13 -5.59
CA LEU A 133 0.61 -18.43 -4.33
C LEU A 133 0.71 -19.42 -3.16
N PRO A 134 1.33 -19.02 -2.03
CA PRO A 134 1.37 -19.88 -0.87
C PRO A 134 -0.04 -20.15 -0.32
N THR A 135 -0.26 -21.39 0.10
CA THR A 135 -1.51 -21.79 0.75
C THR A 135 -1.80 -20.91 1.97
N GLY A 136 -3.05 -20.49 2.11
CA GLY A 136 -3.48 -19.58 3.19
C GLY A 136 -3.44 -18.10 2.83
N TRP A 137 -3.13 -17.77 1.57
CA TRP A 137 -3.33 -16.44 1.00
C TRP A 137 -4.47 -16.44 -0.05
N PRO A 138 -5.35 -15.42 -0.07
CA PRO A 138 -5.49 -14.35 0.93
C PRO A 138 -5.83 -14.92 2.32
N PRO A 139 -5.68 -14.14 3.41
CA PRO A 139 -5.91 -14.63 4.77
C PRO A 139 -7.25 -15.35 4.90
N ASN A 140 -7.34 -16.44 5.67
CA ASN A 140 -8.61 -17.18 5.82
C ASN A 140 -9.81 -16.27 6.11
N GLY A 141 -10.88 -16.47 5.34
CA GLY A 141 -12.10 -15.66 5.38
C GLY A 141 -12.06 -14.42 4.50
N ALA A 142 -10.89 -14.03 3.99
CA ALA A 142 -10.73 -12.86 3.14
C ALA A 142 -11.23 -13.13 1.71
N LYS A 143 -11.84 -12.09 1.14
CA LYS A 143 -12.32 -12.04 -0.24
C LYS A 143 -11.63 -10.89 -0.97
N ARG A 144 -11.66 -10.94 -2.31
CA ARG A 144 -11.25 -9.83 -3.18
C ARG A 144 -12.52 -9.23 -3.79
N GLU A 145 -12.72 -7.92 -3.67
CA GLU A 145 -13.83 -7.25 -4.37
C GLU A 145 -13.58 -7.20 -5.87
N ASN A 146 -12.32 -6.97 -6.25
CA ASN A 146 -11.89 -6.86 -7.63
C ASN A 146 -10.98 -8.04 -8.01
N LEU A 147 -11.48 -8.93 -8.87
CA LEU A 147 -10.77 -10.10 -9.37
C LEU A 147 -9.62 -9.73 -10.33
N ASP A 148 -9.62 -8.51 -10.88
CA ASP A 148 -8.59 -8.04 -11.80
C ASP A 148 -7.30 -7.60 -11.07
N LEU A 149 -7.37 -7.32 -9.77
CA LEU A 149 -6.22 -7.03 -8.91
C LEU A 149 -5.68 -8.35 -8.36
N LYS A 150 -4.90 -9.03 -9.19
CA LYS A 150 -4.37 -10.37 -8.94
C LYS A 150 -3.19 -10.33 -7.98
N ASP A 151 -3.12 -11.34 -7.13
CA ASP A 151 -1.88 -11.71 -6.48
C ASP A 151 -0.95 -12.37 -7.51
N PHE A 152 0.32 -11.97 -7.52
CA PHE A 152 1.28 -12.33 -8.56
C PHE A 152 2.14 -13.51 -8.13
N CYS A 153 2.44 -14.39 -9.10
CA CYS A 153 3.49 -15.40 -8.97
C CYS A 153 4.56 -15.08 -10.02
N LEU A 154 5.77 -14.80 -9.57
CA LEU A 154 6.88 -14.47 -10.47
C LEU A 154 7.50 -15.71 -11.12
N GLY A 155 7.13 -16.91 -10.69
CA GLY A 155 7.55 -18.17 -11.33
C GLY A 155 8.97 -18.62 -10.98
N LEU A 156 9.74 -17.78 -10.28
CA LEU A 156 11.13 -18.05 -9.93
C LEU A 156 11.23 -18.99 -8.73
N GLU A 157 12.04 -20.05 -8.87
CA GLU A 157 12.36 -20.94 -7.75
C GLU A 157 13.46 -20.35 -6.85
N ASN A 158 14.40 -19.58 -7.43
CA ASN A 158 15.36 -18.76 -6.67
C ASN A 158 15.09 -17.27 -6.88
N GLU A 159 15.11 -16.49 -5.81
CA GLU A 159 14.80 -15.05 -5.84
C GLU A 159 15.95 -14.18 -6.37
N GLU A 160 17.11 -14.79 -6.62
CA GLU A 160 18.28 -14.19 -7.26
C GLU A 160 18.28 -14.38 -8.78
N ASP A 161 17.35 -15.20 -9.29
CA ASP A 161 17.20 -15.42 -10.73
C ASP A 161 16.62 -14.16 -11.40
N GLU A 162 16.99 -13.95 -12.66
CA GLU A 162 16.49 -12.83 -13.45
C GLU A 162 14.98 -12.97 -13.68
N PHE A 163 14.22 -11.92 -13.38
CA PHE A 163 12.77 -11.92 -13.57
C PHE A 163 12.43 -11.94 -15.06
N GLU A 164 11.43 -12.74 -15.45
CA GLU A 164 10.84 -12.60 -16.78
C GLU A 164 10.23 -11.20 -16.93
N ASP A 165 10.69 -10.44 -17.92
CA ASP A 165 10.19 -9.09 -18.23
C ASP A 165 8.66 -9.05 -18.32
N SER A 166 8.04 -10.10 -18.87
CA SER A 166 6.58 -10.20 -19.00
C SER A 166 5.86 -10.24 -17.64
N LYS A 167 6.43 -10.93 -16.65
CA LYS A 167 5.88 -11.05 -15.29
C LYS A 167 6.00 -9.74 -14.54
N LEU A 168 7.17 -9.12 -14.63
CA LEU A 168 7.44 -7.85 -13.98
C LEU A 168 6.59 -6.73 -14.60
N SER A 169 6.48 -6.68 -15.93
CA SER A 169 5.60 -5.74 -16.65
C SER A 169 4.13 -5.92 -16.29
N SER A 170 3.68 -7.18 -16.08
CA SER A 170 2.32 -7.47 -15.64
C SER A 170 2.06 -6.95 -14.22
N LEU A 171 3.03 -7.14 -13.30
CA LEU A 171 2.94 -6.60 -11.95
C LEU A 171 2.90 -5.06 -11.96
N VAL A 172 3.77 -4.42 -12.75
CA VAL A 172 3.76 -2.97 -12.94
C VAL A 172 2.38 -2.51 -13.43
N SER A 173 1.82 -3.18 -14.43
CA SER A 173 0.49 -2.84 -14.97
C SER A 173 -0.61 -2.91 -13.92
N ALA A 174 -0.59 -3.92 -13.04
CA ALA A 174 -1.55 -4.03 -11.94
C ALA A 174 -1.37 -2.96 -10.86
N ILE A 175 -0.13 -2.61 -10.52
CA ILE A 175 0.15 -1.48 -9.60
C ILE A 175 -0.43 -0.19 -10.20
N MET A 176 -0.20 0.05 -11.49
CA MET A 176 -0.70 1.25 -12.18
C MET A 176 -2.23 1.26 -12.30
N ALA A 177 -2.87 0.10 -12.46
CA ALA A 177 -4.31 -0.04 -12.59
C ALA A 177 -5.07 -0.06 -11.25
N SER A 178 -4.38 -0.22 -10.11
CA SER A 178 -5.02 -0.28 -8.79
C SER A 178 -5.79 1.02 -8.47
N GLN A 179 -7.07 0.88 -8.16
CA GLN A 179 -7.98 1.98 -7.78
C GLN A 179 -8.38 1.90 -6.32
#